data_AF-A0A251NP93-F1
#
_entry.id   AF-A0A251NP93-F1
#
_cell.length_a   1.000
_cell.length_b   1.000
_cell.length_c   1.000
_cell.angle_alpha   90.00
_cell.angle_beta   90.00
_cell.angle_gamma   90.00
#
_symmetry.space_group_name_H-M   'P 1'
#
loop_
_entity.id
_entity.type
_entity.pdbx_description
1 polymer ?
#
loop_
_entity_poly.entity_id
_entity_poly.type
_entity_poly.pdbx_seq_one_letter_code
_entity_poly.pdbx_strand_id
1 'polypeptide(L)'
;MRSKDKIAYFYDGDVGSVYFGPNHPMKPHRLCMTHHLVLSYDLHKKMEIYRPHKAYPVELAQFHSADYVEFLHRITPDTQHLFSNELARYNLGEDCPVFDNLFEFCQIYAGGTIDAARRLNNKLCDIAINWAGGLHHAKKCEASGFCYINDLVLGILELLKHHARVLYIDIDVHHGDGVEEAFYFTDRVMTVSFHKFGDMFFPGTGDVKIISKVVETYLPGVIVLQCGADSLAGDRLGCFNLSIDGHAECVRFVKKFNLPLLVTGGGGYTKENVARCWTVETGVLLDSELPNEIPENEYIKYFSPDFSLRIPNGHIENLNSKSYISTIKMQVLENLRCIQHAPNVQMQEVPPDFYIPDFDEDAQNPDERVDQHTQDKHIQRDDEYYEGDNDNDHNMDDV
;
A
#
# COMPACT_ATOMS: atom_id res chain seq x y z
N MET A 1 29.75 -16.16 -2.46
CA MET A 1 29.20 -14.80 -2.72
C MET A 1 27.69 -14.92 -2.75
N ARG A 2 26.97 -13.96 -2.16
CA ARG A 2 25.50 -13.89 -2.28
C ARG A 2 25.15 -13.44 -3.71
N SER A 3 23.99 -13.87 -4.22
CA SER A 3 23.38 -13.23 -5.39
C SER A 3 23.16 -11.75 -5.09
N LYS A 4 23.19 -10.89 -6.11
CA LYS A 4 22.55 -9.57 -5.96
C LYS A 4 21.05 -9.79 -5.78
N ASP A 5 20.43 -8.94 -4.96
CA ASP A 5 18.97 -8.95 -4.78
C ASP A 5 18.31 -8.55 -6.11
N LYS A 6 17.28 -9.30 -6.51
CA LYS A 6 16.44 -8.97 -7.67
C LYS A 6 15.43 -7.92 -7.25
N ILE A 7 15.38 -6.81 -7.99
CA ILE A 7 14.52 -5.67 -7.65
C ILE A 7 13.50 -5.45 -8.77
N ALA A 8 12.23 -5.44 -8.40
CA ALA A 8 11.13 -5.01 -9.25
C ALA A 8 10.72 -3.59 -8.86
N TYR A 9 10.45 -2.74 -9.85
CA TYR A 9 10.06 -1.34 -9.65
C TYR A 9 8.81 -1.04 -10.48
N PHE A 10 7.78 -0.52 -9.83
CA PHE A 10 6.47 -0.26 -10.43
C PHE A 10 6.28 1.22 -10.70
N TYR A 11 5.89 1.55 -11.93
CA TYR A 11 5.59 2.91 -12.34
C TYR A 11 4.64 2.93 -13.54
N ASP A 12 3.64 3.79 -13.47
CA ASP A 12 2.80 4.17 -14.60
C ASP A 12 3.01 5.66 -14.88
N GLY A 13 3.11 6.07 -16.15
CA GLY A 13 3.28 7.47 -16.51
C GLY A 13 2.03 8.32 -16.23
N ASP A 14 0.85 7.69 -16.22
CA ASP A 14 -0.42 8.40 -16.13
C ASP A 14 -0.64 9.05 -14.75
N VAL A 15 0.03 8.55 -13.69
CA VAL A 15 -0.01 9.14 -12.33
C VAL A 15 0.46 10.60 -12.30
N GLY A 16 1.31 11.01 -13.25
CA GLY A 16 1.82 12.37 -13.35
C GLY A 16 0.78 13.41 -13.75
N SER A 17 -0.28 12.98 -14.42
CA SER A 17 -1.38 13.84 -14.90
C SER A 17 -2.39 14.18 -13.81
N VAL A 18 -2.39 13.41 -12.71
CA VAL A 18 -3.42 13.48 -11.66
C VAL A 18 -3.29 14.77 -10.85
N TYR A 19 -4.41 15.50 -10.75
CA TYR A 19 -4.48 16.80 -10.11
C TYR A 19 -5.60 16.86 -9.06
N PHE A 20 -5.20 16.78 -7.78
CA PHE A 20 -6.10 16.88 -6.62
C PHE A 20 -6.80 18.24 -6.44
N GLY A 21 -6.61 19.21 -7.35
CA GLY A 21 -7.22 20.53 -7.27
C GLY A 21 -6.28 21.69 -6.86
N PRO A 22 -6.82 22.92 -6.88
CA PRO A 22 -6.08 24.14 -6.56
C PRO A 22 -5.65 24.16 -5.10
N ASN A 23 -4.42 24.63 -4.83
CA ASN A 23 -3.79 24.74 -3.51
C ASN A 23 -3.58 23.43 -2.71
N HIS A 24 -4.28 22.34 -3.05
CA HIS A 24 -4.19 21.04 -2.39
C HIS A 24 -2.73 20.56 -2.26
N PRO A 25 -2.26 20.06 -1.09
CA PRO A 25 -0.85 19.78 -0.85
C PRO A 25 -0.35 18.53 -1.59
N MET A 26 -1.17 17.46 -1.70
CA MET A 26 -0.81 16.28 -2.49
C MET A 26 -0.63 16.65 -3.98
N LYS A 27 0.52 16.27 -4.54
CA LYS A 27 0.88 16.48 -5.95
C LYS A 27 1.52 15.20 -6.53
N PRO A 28 0.72 14.31 -7.16
CA PRO A 28 1.19 13.07 -7.79
C PRO A 28 2.36 13.24 -8.77
N HIS A 29 2.51 14.42 -9.40
CA HIS A 29 3.68 14.80 -10.20
C HIS A 29 5.06 14.52 -9.53
N ARG A 30 5.14 14.48 -8.19
CA ARG A 30 6.33 14.04 -7.44
C ARG A 30 6.84 12.65 -7.84
N LEU A 31 5.94 11.77 -8.30
CA LEU A 31 6.24 10.43 -8.80
C LEU A 31 7.03 10.48 -10.12
N CYS A 32 6.63 11.34 -11.06
CA CYS A 32 7.35 11.55 -12.31
C CYS A 32 8.72 12.20 -12.08
N MET A 33 8.81 13.14 -11.14
CA MET A 33 10.08 13.72 -10.70
C MET A 33 11.04 12.63 -10.16
N THR A 34 10.53 11.73 -9.31
CA THR A 34 11.28 10.57 -8.81
C THR A 34 11.69 9.64 -9.96
N HIS A 35 10.77 9.32 -10.87
CA HIS A 35 11.05 8.42 -11.99
C HIS A 35 12.12 8.98 -12.93
N HIS A 36 12.07 10.26 -13.28
CA HIS A 36 13.08 10.88 -14.15
C HIS A 36 14.46 10.98 -13.50
N LEU A 37 14.55 11.14 -12.17
CA LEU A 37 15.82 10.99 -11.45
C LEU A 37 16.32 9.53 -11.46
N VAL A 38 15.45 8.55 -11.23
CA VAL A 38 15.77 7.10 -11.34
C VAL A 38 16.26 6.74 -12.75
N LEU A 39 15.72 7.36 -13.79
CA LEU A 39 16.21 7.24 -15.16
C LEU A 39 17.57 7.93 -15.34
N SER A 40 17.73 9.19 -14.92
CA SER A 40 18.95 9.98 -15.16
C SER A 40 20.17 9.51 -14.35
N TYR A 41 19.96 8.91 -13.18
CA TYR A 41 21.00 8.21 -12.40
C TYR A 41 21.27 6.76 -12.87
N ASP A 42 20.72 6.33 -14.00
CA ASP A 42 20.90 4.99 -14.57
C ASP A 42 20.46 3.83 -13.64
N LEU A 43 19.65 4.11 -12.61
CA LEU A 43 19.19 3.10 -11.65
C LEU A 43 18.28 2.06 -12.30
N HIS A 44 17.49 2.47 -13.29
CA HIS A 44 16.68 1.59 -14.14
C HIS A 44 17.47 0.45 -14.80
N LYS A 45 18.78 0.60 -15.05
CA LYS A 45 19.64 -0.45 -15.64
C LYS A 45 19.98 -1.59 -14.66
N LYS A 46 19.56 -1.48 -13.40
CA LYS A 46 19.89 -2.40 -12.30
C LYS A 46 18.65 -3.10 -11.70
N MET A 47 17.45 -2.82 -12.22
CA MET A 47 16.17 -3.37 -11.76
C MET A 47 15.22 -3.63 -12.93
N GLU A 48 14.20 -4.46 -12.69
CA GLU A 48 13.14 -4.72 -13.66
C GLU A 48 12.02 -3.70 -13.46
N ILE A 49 11.72 -2.88 -14.48
CA ILE A 49 10.64 -1.90 -14.44
C ILE A 49 9.35 -2.51 -15.00
N TYR A 50 8.27 -2.35 -14.25
CA TYR A 50 6.93 -2.83 -14.58
C TYR A 50 5.94 -1.68 -14.62
N ARG A 51 5.09 -1.67 -15.65
CA ARG A 51 3.82 -0.93 -15.61
C ARG A 51 2.84 -1.77 -14.80
N PRO A 52 2.24 -1.26 -13.70
CA PRO A 52 1.29 -2.01 -12.90
C PRO A 52 0.01 -2.29 -13.70
N HIS A 53 -0.72 -3.35 -13.35
CA HIS A 53 -2.13 -3.44 -13.77
C HIS A 53 -2.97 -2.36 -13.06
N LYS A 54 -4.12 -2.02 -13.63
CA LYS A 54 -5.15 -1.26 -12.92
C LYS A 54 -5.96 -2.25 -12.09
N ALA A 55 -5.86 -2.17 -10.76
CA ALA A 55 -6.56 -3.08 -9.86
C ALA A 55 -8.06 -3.12 -10.16
N TYR A 56 -8.62 -4.32 -10.26
CA TYR A 56 -10.05 -4.52 -10.52
C TYR A 56 -10.86 -4.17 -9.26
N PRO A 57 -12.12 -3.69 -9.38
CA PRO A 57 -12.98 -3.41 -8.22
C PRO A 57 -13.07 -4.58 -7.22
N VAL A 58 -13.05 -5.82 -7.71
CA VAL A 58 -13.07 -7.05 -6.89
C VAL A 58 -11.79 -7.29 -6.08
N GLU A 59 -10.66 -6.73 -6.51
CA GLU A 59 -9.40 -6.75 -5.75
C GLU A 59 -9.41 -5.67 -4.66
N LEU A 60 -9.92 -4.48 -4.97
CA LEU A 60 -10.09 -3.40 -3.99
C LEU A 60 -11.08 -3.80 -2.88
N ALA A 61 -12.15 -4.50 -3.26
CA ALA A 61 -13.17 -5.02 -2.34
C ALA A 61 -12.71 -6.23 -1.48
N GLN A 62 -11.46 -6.70 -1.61
CA GLN A 62 -10.88 -7.68 -0.66
C GLN A 62 -10.71 -7.09 0.75
N PHE A 63 -10.52 -5.76 0.84
CA PHE A 63 -10.52 -5.03 2.10
C PHE A 63 -11.72 -4.08 2.19
N HIS A 64 -11.88 -3.21 1.20
CA HIS A 64 -12.88 -2.14 1.23
C HIS A 64 -14.31 -2.66 1.09
N SER A 65 -15.29 -1.93 1.60
CA SER A 65 -16.69 -2.27 1.36
C SER A 65 -17.05 -2.08 -0.12
N ALA A 66 -17.78 -3.04 -0.70
CA ALA A 66 -18.11 -3.02 -2.12
C ALA A 66 -18.92 -1.77 -2.53
N ASP A 67 -19.76 -1.24 -1.63
CA ASP A 67 -20.52 -0.01 -1.84
C ASP A 67 -19.66 1.27 -1.85
N TYR A 68 -18.53 1.27 -1.15
CA TYR A 68 -17.54 2.35 -1.19
C TYR A 68 -16.69 2.28 -2.47
N VAL A 69 -16.24 1.08 -2.88
CA VAL A 69 -15.50 0.89 -4.14
C VAL A 69 -16.36 1.26 -5.35
N GLU A 70 -17.62 0.83 -5.39
CA GLU A 70 -18.57 1.18 -6.45
C GLU A 70 -18.88 2.69 -6.46
N PHE A 71 -18.92 3.33 -5.28
CA PHE A 71 -19.07 4.78 -5.19
C PHE A 71 -17.86 5.51 -5.78
N LEU A 72 -16.63 5.10 -5.43
CA LEU A 72 -15.41 5.67 -6.01
C LEU A 72 -15.33 5.45 -7.53
N HIS A 73 -15.84 4.34 -8.06
CA HIS A 73 -15.89 4.06 -9.50
C HIS A 73 -16.82 5.04 -10.23
N ARG A 74 -18.04 5.27 -9.70
CA ARG A 74 -19.07 6.08 -10.37
C ARG A 74 -18.93 7.60 -10.17
N ILE A 75 -18.22 8.06 -9.14
CA ILE A 75 -18.18 9.48 -8.76
C ILE A 75 -17.26 10.29 -9.69
N THR A 76 -17.75 11.43 -10.17
CA THR A 76 -16.99 12.37 -11.02
C THR A 76 -17.17 13.81 -10.55
N PRO A 77 -16.26 14.74 -10.92
CA PRO A 77 -16.42 16.14 -10.54
C PRO A 77 -17.75 16.77 -10.99
N ASP A 78 -18.26 16.37 -12.15
CA ASP A 78 -19.56 16.82 -12.67
C ASP A 78 -20.74 16.26 -11.87
N THR A 79 -20.66 15.01 -11.39
CA THR A 79 -21.77 14.31 -10.74
C THR A 79 -21.81 14.47 -9.22
N GLN A 80 -20.71 14.90 -8.59
CA GLN A 80 -20.57 14.95 -7.12
C GLN A 80 -21.70 15.70 -6.40
N HIS A 81 -22.24 16.76 -7.01
CA HIS A 81 -23.32 17.57 -6.44
C HIS A 81 -24.66 16.82 -6.25
N LEU A 82 -24.81 15.64 -6.87
CA LEU A 82 -25.98 14.77 -6.74
C LEU A 82 -25.88 13.81 -5.54
N PHE A 83 -24.70 13.66 -4.94
CA PHE A 83 -24.37 12.59 -3.99
C PHE A 83 -23.94 13.11 -2.61
N SER A 84 -24.46 14.26 -2.16
CA SER A 84 -24.02 14.94 -0.93
C SER A 84 -24.04 14.06 0.33
N ASN A 85 -24.98 13.10 0.41
CA ASN A 85 -25.07 12.17 1.54
C ASN A 85 -23.95 11.12 1.50
N GLU A 86 -23.68 10.54 0.34
CA GLU A 86 -22.60 9.58 0.15
C GLU A 86 -21.22 10.23 0.26
N LEU A 87 -21.03 11.45 -0.25
CA LEU A 87 -19.79 12.22 -0.05
C LEU A 87 -19.48 12.38 1.44
N ALA A 88 -20.47 12.79 2.25
CA ALA A 88 -20.31 12.91 3.69
C ALA A 88 -20.11 11.54 4.38
N ARG A 89 -20.81 10.48 3.95
CA ARG A 89 -20.68 9.12 4.49
C ARG A 89 -19.30 8.51 4.25
N TYR A 90 -18.69 8.81 3.10
CA TYR A 90 -17.43 8.24 2.65
C TYR A 90 -16.23 9.20 2.82
N ASN A 91 -16.45 10.32 3.51
CA ASN A 91 -15.47 11.36 3.81
C ASN A 91 -14.77 11.94 2.55
N LEU A 92 -15.51 12.13 1.46
CA LEU A 92 -15.05 12.85 0.28
C LEU A 92 -15.47 14.32 0.36
N GLY A 93 -14.52 15.24 0.20
CA GLY A 93 -14.74 16.65 0.50
C GLY A 93 -13.45 17.49 0.43
N GLU A 94 -13.16 18.25 1.49
CA GLU A 94 -12.04 19.21 1.52
C GLU A 94 -10.67 18.52 1.43
N ASP A 95 -10.38 17.58 2.34
CA ASP A 95 -9.10 16.85 2.37
C ASP A 95 -9.07 15.70 1.35
N CYS A 96 -10.20 15.10 0.99
CA CYS A 96 -10.27 14.02 -0.01
C CYS A 96 -11.18 14.44 -1.19
N PRO A 97 -10.72 15.37 -2.06
CA PRO A 97 -11.53 15.94 -3.12
C PRO A 97 -11.84 14.96 -4.26
N VAL A 98 -13.01 15.11 -4.87
CA VAL A 98 -13.34 14.45 -6.14
C VAL A 98 -12.64 15.19 -7.28
N PHE A 99 -11.81 14.48 -8.05
CA PHE A 99 -11.09 15.00 -9.21
C PHE A 99 -11.17 14.04 -10.41
N ASP A 100 -10.81 14.51 -11.60
CA ASP A 100 -10.86 13.73 -12.83
C ASP A 100 -9.95 12.49 -12.75
N ASN A 101 -10.49 11.33 -13.14
CA ASN A 101 -9.80 10.03 -13.08
C ASN A 101 -9.39 9.59 -11.65
N LEU A 102 -10.11 10.03 -10.61
CA LEU A 102 -9.91 9.60 -9.21
C LEU A 102 -9.83 8.07 -9.07
N PHE A 103 -10.79 7.33 -9.63
CA PHE A 103 -10.80 5.86 -9.52
C PHE A 103 -9.58 5.24 -10.21
N GLU A 104 -9.27 5.67 -11.43
CA GLU A 104 -8.12 5.17 -12.19
C GLU A 104 -6.79 5.42 -11.46
N PHE A 105 -6.63 6.59 -10.83
CA PHE A 105 -5.47 6.84 -9.95
C PHE A 105 -5.40 5.81 -8.82
N CYS A 106 -6.54 5.49 -8.18
CA CYS A 106 -6.62 4.45 -7.15
C CYS A 106 -6.29 3.06 -7.66
N GLN A 107 -6.77 2.70 -8.85
CA GLN A 107 -6.46 1.41 -9.48
C GLN A 107 -4.97 1.26 -9.79
N ILE A 108 -4.29 2.33 -10.21
CA ILE A 108 -2.87 2.29 -10.56
C ILE A 108 -1.98 2.07 -9.33
N TYR A 109 -2.13 2.87 -8.27
CA TYR A 109 -1.27 2.71 -7.10
C TYR A 109 -1.57 1.41 -6.34
N ALA A 110 -2.85 1.02 -6.23
CA ALA A 110 -3.23 -0.24 -5.59
C ALA A 110 -2.73 -1.46 -6.39
N GLY A 111 -2.89 -1.45 -7.71
CA GLY A 111 -2.43 -2.53 -8.59
C GLY A 111 -0.92 -2.71 -8.53
N GLY A 112 -0.15 -1.61 -8.43
CA GLY A 112 1.30 -1.67 -8.22
C GLY A 112 1.72 -2.34 -6.92
N THR A 113 1.02 -2.07 -5.81
CA THR A 113 1.33 -2.70 -4.51
C THR A 113 0.88 -4.16 -4.48
N ILE A 114 -0.25 -4.51 -5.11
CA ILE A 114 -0.72 -5.89 -5.26
C ILE A 114 0.23 -6.71 -6.15
N ASP A 115 0.66 -6.18 -7.30
CA ASP A 115 1.62 -6.87 -8.18
C ASP A 115 2.99 -7.04 -7.51
N ALA A 116 3.43 -6.04 -6.76
CA ALA A 116 4.65 -6.11 -5.97
C ALA A 116 4.59 -7.25 -4.93
N ALA A 117 3.48 -7.35 -4.19
CA ALA A 117 3.23 -8.46 -3.26
C ALA A 117 3.18 -9.82 -3.96
N ARG A 118 2.47 -9.93 -5.09
CA ARG A 118 2.41 -11.15 -5.94
C ARG A 118 3.81 -11.60 -6.38
N ARG A 119 4.69 -10.68 -6.79
CA ARG A 119 6.06 -11.02 -7.20
C ARG A 119 6.94 -11.51 -6.06
N LEU A 120 6.80 -10.96 -4.86
CA LEU A 120 7.48 -11.42 -3.65
C LEU A 120 7.01 -12.83 -3.26
N ASN A 121 5.68 -13.04 -3.20
CA ASN A 121 5.07 -14.36 -2.96
C ASN A 121 5.59 -15.44 -3.92
N ASN A 122 5.65 -15.12 -5.23
CA ASN A 122 6.14 -16.01 -6.28
C ASN A 122 7.67 -16.07 -6.39
N LYS A 123 8.42 -15.41 -5.49
CA LYS A 123 9.91 -15.40 -5.44
C LYS A 123 10.54 -14.92 -6.76
N LEU A 124 9.86 -14.04 -7.48
CA LEU A 124 10.32 -13.44 -8.73
C LEU A 124 11.28 -12.27 -8.49
N CYS A 125 11.12 -11.57 -7.36
CA CYS A 125 12.05 -10.59 -6.83
C CYS A 125 12.28 -10.78 -5.33
N ASP A 126 13.38 -10.23 -4.81
CA ASP A 126 13.69 -10.16 -3.39
C ASP A 126 13.19 -8.82 -2.79
N ILE A 127 13.18 -7.77 -3.60
CA ILE A 127 12.70 -6.42 -3.26
C ILE A 127 11.70 -5.97 -4.35
N ALA A 128 10.60 -5.34 -3.93
CA ALA A 128 9.64 -4.70 -4.83
C ALA A 128 9.37 -3.27 -4.39
N ILE A 129 9.35 -2.31 -5.33
CA ILE A 129 9.24 -0.87 -5.07
C ILE A 129 8.02 -0.30 -5.78
N ASN A 130 7.10 0.33 -5.06
CA ASN A 130 5.99 1.09 -5.62
C ASN A 130 5.85 2.46 -4.94
N TRP A 131 6.56 3.47 -5.45
CA TRP A 131 6.50 4.83 -4.89
C TRP A 131 5.12 5.50 -5.01
N ALA A 132 4.23 5.01 -5.88
CA ALA A 132 2.88 5.54 -6.03
C ALA A 132 1.94 5.11 -4.90
N GLY A 133 2.20 3.95 -4.27
CA GLY A 133 1.46 3.44 -3.13
C GLY A 133 1.94 4.00 -1.78
N GLY A 134 1.48 3.39 -0.69
CA GLY A 134 1.77 3.82 0.67
C GLY A 134 0.67 4.68 1.32
N LEU A 135 -0.56 4.60 0.81
CA LEU A 135 -1.70 5.44 1.21
C LEU A 135 -2.36 4.91 2.49
N HIS A 136 -1.61 5.02 3.60
CA HIS A 136 -1.86 4.34 4.87
C HIS A 136 -3.11 4.78 5.67
N HIS A 137 -3.71 5.94 5.35
CA HIS A 137 -4.85 6.51 6.09
C HIS A 137 -6.22 5.97 5.65
N ALA A 138 -6.33 5.43 4.43
CA ALA A 138 -7.61 4.98 3.88
C ALA A 138 -8.22 3.87 4.76
N LYS A 139 -9.51 4.01 5.07
CA LYS A 139 -10.24 3.11 5.96
C LYS A 139 -11.04 2.09 5.16
N LYS A 140 -11.67 1.14 5.85
CA LYS A 140 -12.47 0.11 5.20
C LYS A 140 -13.61 0.69 4.33
N CYS A 141 -14.24 1.76 4.79
CA CYS A 141 -15.47 2.31 4.20
C CYS A 141 -15.41 3.83 3.97
N GLU A 142 -14.26 4.48 4.11
CA GLU A 142 -14.14 5.94 3.96
C GLU A 142 -12.72 6.36 3.55
N ALA A 143 -12.60 7.51 2.89
CA ALA A 143 -11.32 8.16 2.64
C ALA A 143 -10.81 8.87 3.90
N SER A 144 -9.50 9.10 3.99
CA SER A 144 -8.90 9.92 5.05
C SER A 144 -7.51 10.38 4.62
N GLY A 145 -7.10 11.60 5.00
CA GLY A 145 -5.71 12.08 4.82
C GLY A 145 -5.16 11.89 3.39
N PHE A 146 -5.88 12.37 2.37
CA PHE A 146 -5.55 12.22 0.94
C PHE A 146 -5.61 10.77 0.40
N CYS A 147 -5.99 9.79 1.21
CA CYS A 147 -6.01 8.37 0.89
C CYS A 147 -7.44 7.85 0.68
N TYR A 148 -7.68 7.18 -0.46
CA TYR A 148 -8.99 6.64 -0.82
C TYR A 148 -9.02 5.11 -0.74
N ILE A 149 -7.99 4.45 -1.29
CA ILE A 149 -7.81 3.00 -1.20
C ILE A 149 -6.54 2.72 -0.39
N ASN A 150 -6.60 1.75 0.52
CA ASN A 150 -5.47 1.34 1.34
C ASN A 150 -4.69 0.22 0.63
N ASP A 151 -3.79 0.62 -0.27
CA ASP A 151 -2.99 -0.31 -1.06
C ASP A 151 -2.07 -1.20 -0.20
N LEU A 152 -1.64 -0.69 0.96
CA LEU A 152 -0.83 -1.42 1.93
C LEU A 152 -1.59 -2.59 2.54
N VAL A 153 -2.85 -2.39 2.96
CA VAL A 153 -3.69 -3.47 3.49
C VAL A 153 -3.92 -4.53 2.40
N LEU A 154 -4.21 -4.13 1.16
CA LEU A 154 -4.39 -5.06 0.04
C LEU A 154 -3.10 -5.85 -0.27
N GLY A 155 -1.94 -5.18 -0.27
CA GLY A 155 -0.63 -5.82 -0.43
C GLY A 155 -0.29 -6.79 0.72
N ILE A 156 -0.60 -6.44 1.97
CA ILE A 156 -0.41 -7.30 3.12
C ILE A 156 -1.34 -8.52 3.07
N LEU A 157 -2.61 -8.37 2.67
CA LEU A 157 -3.54 -9.48 2.46
C LEU A 157 -3.04 -10.45 1.38
N GLU A 158 -2.45 -9.95 0.29
CA GLU A 158 -1.78 -10.77 -0.71
C GLU A 158 -0.56 -11.50 -0.11
N LEU A 159 0.33 -10.81 0.61
CA LEU A 159 1.49 -11.43 1.28
C LEU A 159 1.09 -12.51 2.30
N LEU A 160 -0.01 -12.33 3.02
CA LEU A 160 -0.54 -13.29 4.00
C LEU A 160 -0.98 -14.63 3.37
N LYS A 161 -1.09 -14.74 2.04
CA LYS A 161 -1.32 -16.03 1.36
C LYS A 161 -0.13 -16.99 1.49
N HIS A 162 1.09 -16.47 1.53
CA HIS A 162 2.33 -17.28 1.61
C HIS A 162 3.15 -17.05 2.88
N HIS A 163 2.98 -15.91 3.55
CA HIS A 163 3.73 -15.56 4.76
C HIS A 163 2.86 -15.68 6.01
N ALA A 164 3.27 -16.53 6.95
CA ALA A 164 2.56 -16.72 8.22
C ALA A 164 2.45 -15.41 9.03
N ARG A 165 3.51 -14.59 9.01
CA ARG A 165 3.61 -13.29 9.69
C ARG A 165 4.23 -12.22 8.77
N VAL A 166 3.61 -11.05 8.72
CA VAL A 166 4.05 -9.87 7.97
C VAL A 166 4.40 -8.76 8.94
N LEU A 167 5.57 -8.12 8.78
CA LEU A 167 5.93 -6.93 9.56
C LEU A 167 5.71 -5.67 8.70
N TYR A 168 4.84 -4.78 9.15
CA TYR A 168 4.64 -3.46 8.58
C TYR A 168 5.45 -2.43 9.39
N ILE A 169 6.29 -1.65 8.70
CA ILE A 169 7.09 -0.56 9.25
C ILE A 169 6.70 0.73 8.53
N ASP A 170 6.49 1.79 9.29
CA ASP A 170 6.00 3.08 8.80
C ASP A 170 6.87 4.22 9.35
N ILE A 171 7.46 5.00 8.43
CA ILE A 171 8.33 6.15 8.71
C ILE A 171 7.78 7.47 8.15
N ASP A 172 6.48 7.52 7.84
CA ASP A 172 5.74 8.75 7.62
C ASP A 172 5.74 9.63 8.89
N VAL A 173 5.48 10.93 8.74
CA VAL A 173 5.31 11.80 9.91
C VAL A 173 3.95 11.56 10.61
N HIS A 174 2.97 11.01 9.88
CA HIS A 174 1.63 10.68 10.37
C HIS A 174 1.53 9.22 10.83
N HIS A 175 0.57 8.93 11.70
CA HIS A 175 0.31 7.55 12.14
C HIS A 175 -0.35 6.76 10.99
N GLY A 176 0.20 5.59 10.65
CA GLY A 176 -0.39 4.62 9.72
C GLY A 176 -1.63 3.92 10.26
N ASP A 177 -2.62 4.73 10.62
CA ASP A 177 -3.81 4.37 11.38
C ASP A 177 -4.78 3.45 10.61
N GLY A 178 -4.92 3.62 9.30
CA GLY A 178 -5.73 2.71 8.46
C GLY A 178 -5.15 1.30 8.37
N VAL A 179 -3.81 1.16 8.34
CA VAL A 179 -3.12 -0.14 8.36
C VAL A 179 -3.17 -0.77 9.75
N GLU A 180 -2.99 0.03 10.81
CA GLU A 180 -3.12 -0.44 12.20
C GLU A 180 -4.54 -0.93 12.51
N GLU A 181 -5.57 -0.17 12.14
CA GLU A 181 -6.98 -0.52 12.34
C GLU A 181 -7.35 -1.81 11.61
N ALA A 182 -6.92 -1.97 10.35
CA ALA A 182 -7.21 -3.15 9.54
C ALA A 182 -6.68 -4.46 10.14
N PHE A 183 -5.59 -4.40 10.92
CA PHE A 183 -4.94 -5.56 11.51
C PHE A 183 -4.93 -5.60 13.04
N TYR A 184 -5.65 -4.70 13.71
CA TYR A 184 -5.63 -4.51 15.16
C TYR A 184 -5.94 -5.78 15.99
N PHE A 185 -6.72 -6.70 15.42
CA PHE A 185 -7.17 -7.93 16.06
C PHE A 185 -6.49 -9.21 15.52
N THR A 186 -5.33 -9.11 14.85
CA THR A 186 -4.55 -10.28 14.41
C THR A 186 -3.11 -10.24 14.89
N ASP A 187 -2.54 -11.42 15.17
CA ASP A 187 -1.12 -11.62 15.45
C ASP A 187 -0.29 -11.89 14.17
N ARG A 188 -0.95 -12.08 13.02
CA ARG A 188 -0.31 -12.34 11.72
C ARG A 188 0.27 -11.11 11.04
N VAL A 189 -0.08 -9.92 11.52
CA VAL A 189 0.54 -8.66 11.08
C VAL A 189 0.95 -7.86 12.30
N MET A 190 2.20 -7.40 12.34
CA MET A 190 2.67 -6.44 13.34
C MET A 190 2.88 -5.09 12.66
N THR A 191 2.23 -4.04 13.17
CA THR A 191 2.42 -2.66 12.72
C THR A 191 3.39 -1.92 13.64
N VAL A 192 4.36 -1.20 13.06
CA VAL A 192 5.35 -0.39 13.79
C VAL A 192 5.51 0.97 13.10
N SER A 193 4.88 2.00 13.65
CA SER A 193 4.89 3.37 13.11
C SER A 193 5.67 4.35 14.00
N PHE A 194 6.38 5.29 13.38
CA PHE A 194 7.25 6.28 14.05
C PHE A 194 6.84 7.73 13.75
N HIS A 195 5.65 8.11 14.21
CA HIS A 195 4.96 9.35 13.84
C HIS A 195 5.06 10.47 14.90
N LYS A 196 4.60 11.67 14.54
CA LYS A 196 4.34 12.78 15.47
C LYS A 196 3.12 12.47 16.34
N PHE A 197 3.24 12.54 17.66
CA PHE A 197 2.11 12.41 18.59
C PHE A 197 2.12 13.55 19.63
N GLY A 198 0.97 14.21 19.81
CA GLY A 198 0.86 15.40 20.66
C GLY A 198 1.78 16.55 20.24
N ASP A 199 2.03 17.50 21.14
CA ASP A 199 2.86 18.69 20.88
C ASP A 199 4.39 18.43 20.95
N MET A 200 4.86 17.17 21.05
CA MET A 200 6.30 16.84 21.27
C MET A 200 6.77 15.47 20.71
N PHE A 201 7.01 15.27 19.39
CA PHE A 201 7.78 14.12 18.79
C PHE A 201 8.15 14.36 17.28
N PHE A 202 9.05 13.69 16.54
CA PHE A 202 10.02 12.57 16.81
C PHE A 202 11.43 12.75 16.12
N PRO A 203 12.10 11.78 15.42
CA PRO A 203 13.40 11.27 15.87
C PRO A 203 14.65 12.03 15.41
N GLY A 204 15.34 12.68 16.36
CA GLY A 204 16.78 12.97 16.24
C GLY A 204 17.69 11.76 16.54
N THR A 205 17.14 10.65 17.08
CA THR A 205 17.85 9.38 17.35
C THR A 205 16.87 8.22 17.49
N GLY A 206 17.21 7.06 16.92
CA GLY A 206 16.64 5.77 17.29
C GLY A 206 17.76 4.74 17.48
N ASP A 207 17.76 4.02 18.61
CA ASP A 207 18.66 2.87 18.75
C ASP A 207 18.09 1.73 17.90
N VAL A 208 18.87 1.32 16.91
CA VAL A 208 18.68 0.19 15.97
C VAL A 208 18.02 -1.04 16.61
N LYS A 209 18.28 -1.25 17.91
CA LYS A 209 17.66 -2.27 18.76
C LYS A 209 16.14 -2.35 18.73
N ILE A 210 15.35 -1.31 18.43
CA ILE A 210 13.88 -1.47 18.38
C ILE A 210 13.49 -2.40 17.23
N ILE A 211 13.86 -2.06 15.98
CA ILE A 211 13.51 -2.89 14.82
C ILE A 211 14.28 -4.23 14.83
N SER A 212 15.53 -4.27 15.31
CA SER A 212 16.19 -5.56 15.60
C SER A 212 15.36 -6.41 16.55
N LYS A 213 14.90 -5.86 17.69
CA LYS A 213 14.16 -6.62 18.69
C LYS A 213 12.77 -7.03 18.19
N VAL A 214 12.12 -6.20 17.39
CA VAL A 214 10.89 -6.55 16.67
C VAL A 214 11.14 -7.77 15.79
N VAL A 215 12.11 -7.71 14.86
CA VAL A 215 12.40 -8.83 13.94
C VAL A 215 12.84 -10.09 14.68
N GLU A 216 13.67 -9.97 15.72
CA GLU A 216 14.10 -11.10 16.59
C GLU A 216 12.95 -11.78 17.34
N THR A 217 11.93 -11.02 17.75
CA THR A 217 10.84 -11.52 18.60
C THR A 217 9.63 -11.95 17.78
N TYR A 218 9.31 -11.20 16.74
CA TYR A 218 8.16 -11.43 15.87
C TYR A 218 8.48 -12.37 14.71
N LEU A 219 9.76 -12.50 14.32
CA LEU A 219 10.23 -13.42 13.26
C LEU A 219 9.38 -13.35 11.97
N PRO A 220 9.19 -12.17 11.35
CA PRO A 220 8.37 -12.02 10.15
C PRO A 220 8.95 -12.78 8.95
N GLY A 221 8.07 -13.22 8.04
CA GLY A 221 8.47 -13.86 6.78
C GLY A 221 8.71 -12.88 5.64
N VAL A 222 8.25 -11.65 5.76
CA VAL A 222 8.31 -10.55 4.78
C VAL A 222 8.14 -9.23 5.53
N ILE A 223 8.75 -8.15 5.02
CA ILE A 223 8.59 -6.79 5.53
C ILE A 223 7.88 -5.94 4.47
N VAL A 224 6.94 -5.11 4.92
CA VAL A 224 6.39 -3.97 4.17
C VAL A 224 6.90 -2.70 4.82
N LEU A 225 7.54 -1.82 4.05
CA LEU A 225 8.09 -0.55 4.50
C LEU A 225 7.42 0.59 3.73
N GLN A 226 6.65 1.41 4.47
CA GLN A 226 6.11 2.68 3.98
C GLN A 226 7.18 3.76 4.20
N CYS A 227 7.56 4.48 3.15
CA CYS A 227 8.62 5.50 3.14
C CYS A 227 8.02 6.90 2.92
N GLY A 228 7.08 7.30 3.78
CA GLY A 228 6.55 8.65 3.83
C GLY A 228 7.65 9.70 3.93
N ALA A 229 7.64 10.67 3.02
CA ALA A 229 8.71 11.64 2.82
C ALA A 229 8.40 13.02 3.42
N ASP A 230 7.28 13.17 4.13
CA ASP A 230 6.95 14.35 4.94
C ASP A 230 7.64 14.36 6.32
N SER A 231 8.23 13.23 6.74
CA SER A 231 9.15 13.15 7.87
C SER A 231 10.51 13.83 7.60
N LEU A 232 10.74 14.35 6.38
CA LEU A 232 11.93 15.10 6.00
C LEU A 232 11.93 16.55 6.49
N ALA A 233 13.14 17.09 6.67
CA ALA A 233 13.36 18.51 6.94
C ALA A 233 12.80 19.40 5.81
N GLY A 234 12.05 20.44 6.19
CA GLY A 234 11.52 21.42 5.23
C GLY A 234 10.37 20.88 4.36
N ASP A 235 9.65 19.86 4.82
CA ASP A 235 8.35 19.53 4.26
C ASP A 235 7.31 20.66 4.50
N ARG A 236 6.22 20.68 3.71
CA ARG A 236 5.18 21.71 3.80
C ARG A 236 4.12 21.45 4.89
N LEU A 237 3.90 20.19 5.28
CA LEU A 237 2.96 19.79 6.33
C LEU A 237 3.68 19.14 7.51
N GLY A 238 4.69 18.31 7.24
CA GLY A 238 5.50 17.66 8.26
C GLY A 238 6.40 18.64 9.02
N CYS A 239 6.65 18.33 10.30
CA CYS A 239 7.43 19.18 11.22
C CYS A 239 8.71 18.52 11.75
N PHE A 240 9.18 17.46 11.10
CA PHE A 240 10.43 16.78 11.46
C PHE A 240 11.66 17.49 10.84
N ASN A 241 12.85 17.03 11.21
CA ASN A 241 14.12 17.56 10.72
C ASN A 241 15.07 16.45 10.23
N LEU A 242 14.54 15.39 9.61
CA LEU A 242 15.35 14.31 9.04
C LEU A 242 16.04 14.76 7.75
N SER A 243 17.30 14.36 7.57
CA SER A 243 17.99 14.46 6.27
C SER A 243 17.57 13.29 5.38
N ILE A 244 17.74 13.46 4.06
CA ILE A 244 17.54 12.38 3.09
C ILE A 244 18.41 11.16 3.41
N ASP A 245 19.68 11.35 3.78
CA ASP A 245 20.55 10.24 4.17
C ASP A 245 20.10 9.57 5.48
N GLY A 246 19.57 10.34 6.44
CA GLY A 246 19.07 9.82 7.72
C GLY A 246 17.77 9.03 7.59
N HIS A 247 16.88 9.45 6.70
CA HIS A 247 15.68 8.71 6.31
C HIS A 247 16.05 7.44 5.53
N ALA A 248 16.97 7.53 4.56
CA ALA A 248 17.48 6.37 3.83
C ALA A 248 18.31 5.37 4.69
N GLU A 249 18.81 5.75 5.87
CA GLU A 249 19.36 4.79 6.84
C GLU A 249 18.31 3.83 7.39
N CYS A 250 17.03 4.22 7.46
CA CYS A 250 15.94 3.31 7.83
C CYS A 250 15.80 2.20 6.78
N VAL A 251 15.75 2.55 5.49
CA VAL A 251 15.74 1.57 4.39
C VAL A 251 16.99 0.70 4.39
N ARG A 252 18.17 1.31 4.51
CA ARG A 252 19.46 0.58 4.57
C ARG A 252 19.51 -0.36 5.77
N PHE A 253 18.86 -0.02 6.88
CA PHE A 253 18.78 -0.88 8.04
C PHE A 253 17.81 -2.05 7.83
N VAL A 254 16.59 -1.78 7.37
CA VAL A 254 15.57 -2.81 7.09
C VAL A 254 16.07 -3.83 6.06
N LYS A 255 16.74 -3.37 4.99
CA LYS A 255 17.32 -4.26 3.97
C LYS A 255 18.30 -5.30 4.56
N LYS A 256 19.03 -4.98 5.63
CA LYS A 256 20.03 -5.89 6.24
C LYS A 256 19.43 -7.15 6.86
N PHE A 257 18.12 -7.21 7.10
CA PHE A 257 17.46 -8.43 7.58
C PHE A 257 17.36 -9.52 6.51
N ASN A 258 17.46 -9.16 5.21
CA ASN A 258 17.45 -10.09 4.09
C ASN A 258 16.18 -10.95 4.01
N LEU A 259 15.06 -10.35 4.40
CA LEU A 259 13.72 -10.85 4.15
C LEU A 259 13.19 -10.24 2.84
N PRO A 260 12.22 -10.88 2.17
CA PRO A 260 11.45 -10.25 1.11
C PRO A 260 10.94 -8.89 1.58
N LEU A 261 11.09 -7.86 0.73
CA LEU A 261 10.83 -6.46 1.11
C LEU A 261 9.96 -5.76 0.07
N LEU A 262 8.77 -5.36 0.48
CA LEU A 262 7.92 -4.41 -0.23
C LEU A 262 8.23 -3.00 0.28
N VAL A 263 8.60 -2.09 -0.61
CA VAL A 263 8.81 -0.67 -0.32
C VAL A 263 7.79 0.16 -1.06
N THR A 264 7.12 1.08 -0.36
CA THR A 264 6.11 1.97 -0.92
C THR A 264 6.45 3.43 -0.63
N GLY A 265 5.75 4.35 -1.29
CA GLY A 265 5.79 5.77 -0.97
C GLY A 265 5.06 6.09 0.34
N GLY A 266 4.25 7.14 0.30
CA GLY A 266 3.58 7.72 1.47
C GLY A 266 3.34 9.21 1.32
N GLY A 267 3.28 9.94 2.43
CA GLY A 267 3.24 11.41 2.45
C GLY A 267 4.47 12.09 1.85
N GLY A 268 4.50 13.42 1.89
CA GLY A 268 5.58 14.24 1.34
C GLY A 268 5.09 15.29 0.35
N TYR A 269 5.23 16.55 0.74
CA TYR A 269 4.53 17.71 0.17
C TYR A 269 5.49 18.81 -0.34
N THR A 270 6.76 18.78 0.06
CA THR A 270 7.86 19.42 -0.71
C THR A 270 8.35 18.45 -1.80
N LYS A 271 7.64 18.41 -2.93
CA LYS A 271 7.82 17.43 -4.03
C LYS A 271 9.26 17.26 -4.54
N GLU A 272 10.06 18.32 -4.50
CA GLU A 272 11.48 18.32 -4.83
C GLU A 272 12.29 17.40 -3.89
N ASN A 273 11.97 17.44 -2.59
CA ASN A 273 12.64 16.63 -1.57
C ASN A 273 12.14 15.18 -1.58
N VAL A 274 10.85 14.96 -1.88
CA VAL A 274 10.31 13.62 -2.14
C VAL A 274 11.07 12.95 -3.29
N ALA A 275 11.22 13.65 -4.43
CA ALA A 275 11.93 13.12 -5.58
C ALA A 275 13.40 12.77 -5.26
N ARG A 276 14.10 13.63 -4.52
CA ARG A 276 15.45 13.35 -4.05
C ARG A 276 15.51 12.13 -3.12
N CYS A 277 14.61 12.07 -2.13
CA CYS A 277 14.56 11.03 -1.10
C CYS A 277 14.34 9.64 -1.70
N TRP A 278 13.24 9.45 -2.42
CA TRP A 278 12.90 8.16 -3.03
C TRP A 278 13.92 7.73 -4.09
N THR A 279 14.62 8.67 -4.74
CA THR A 279 15.78 8.35 -5.61
C THR A 279 16.96 7.81 -4.81
N VAL A 280 17.33 8.45 -3.70
CA VAL A 280 18.39 7.96 -2.79
C VAL A 280 18.04 6.59 -2.22
N GLU A 281 16.80 6.40 -1.77
CA GLU A 281 16.32 5.11 -1.27
C GLU A 281 16.34 4.02 -2.36
N THR A 282 15.93 4.35 -3.60
CA THR A 282 16.08 3.44 -4.75
C THR A 282 17.56 3.06 -4.95
N GLY A 283 18.48 4.02 -4.82
CA GLY A 283 19.93 3.79 -4.84
C GLY A 283 20.41 2.85 -3.72
N VAL A 284 19.92 3.04 -2.49
CA VAL A 284 20.20 2.18 -1.33
C VAL A 284 19.70 0.76 -1.55
N LEU A 285 18.48 0.60 -2.07
CA LEU A 285 17.91 -0.71 -2.39
C LEU A 285 18.75 -1.41 -3.47
N LEU A 286 19.29 -0.67 -4.44
CA LEU A 286 20.16 -1.18 -5.51
C LEU A 286 21.67 -1.31 -5.16
N ASP A 287 22.05 -1.15 -3.89
CA ASP A 287 23.46 -1.08 -3.43
C ASP A 287 24.32 -0.15 -4.32
N SER A 288 23.76 1.01 -4.66
CA SER A 288 24.29 1.95 -5.64
C SER A 288 24.49 3.32 -5.01
N GLU A 289 25.75 3.72 -4.87
CA GLU A 289 26.11 5.08 -4.45
C GLU A 289 25.75 6.08 -5.56
N LEU A 290 25.11 7.19 -5.18
CA LEU A 290 24.69 8.26 -6.08
C LEU A 290 25.55 9.52 -5.86
N PRO A 291 26.13 10.10 -6.93
CA PRO A 291 26.81 11.39 -6.82
C PRO A 291 25.82 12.48 -6.40
N ASN A 292 26.32 13.51 -5.70
CA ASN A 292 25.43 14.53 -5.14
C ASN A 292 24.88 15.52 -6.18
N GLU A 293 25.52 15.62 -7.33
CA GLU A 293 25.04 16.40 -8.48
C GLU A 293 23.88 15.65 -9.16
N ILE A 294 22.79 16.36 -9.48
CA ILE A 294 21.64 15.82 -10.21
C ILE A 294 21.94 15.83 -11.72
N PRO A 295 21.94 14.68 -12.41
CA PRO A 295 22.13 14.63 -13.85
C PRO A 295 20.97 15.31 -14.60
N GLU A 296 21.29 15.88 -15.77
CA GLU A 296 20.32 16.54 -16.66
C GLU A 296 19.08 15.67 -16.90
N ASN A 297 17.90 16.26 -16.69
CA ASN A 297 16.60 15.59 -16.82
C ASN A 297 15.50 16.62 -17.07
N GLU A 298 14.34 16.17 -17.57
CA GLU A 298 13.20 17.04 -17.92
C GLU A 298 12.78 18.00 -16.80
N TYR A 299 12.89 17.57 -15.55
CA TYR A 299 12.47 18.30 -14.36
C TYR A 299 13.62 19.00 -13.63
N ILE A 300 14.83 19.08 -14.21
CA ILE A 300 16.02 19.58 -13.50
C ILE A 300 15.85 20.99 -12.91
N LYS A 301 15.04 21.83 -13.57
CA LYS A 301 14.72 23.20 -13.12
C LYS A 301 14.05 23.27 -11.74
N TYR A 302 13.36 22.21 -11.30
CA TYR A 302 12.78 22.12 -9.95
C TYR A 302 13.84 22.00 -8.85
N PHE A 303 15.06 21.56 -9.17
CA PHE A 303 16.15 21.40 -8.20
C PHE A 303 17.12 22.59 -8.15
N SER A 304 16.80 23.67 -8.87
CA SER A 304 17.47 24.97 -8.80
C SER A 304 17.38 25.59 -7.40
N PRO A 305 18.40 26.34 -6.91
CA PRO A 305 19.64 26.71 -7.58
C PRO A 305 20.79 25.71 -7.38
N ASP A 306 20.66 24.77 -6.44
CA ASP A 306 21.77 23.92 -5.99
C ASP A 306 22.04 22.72 -6.91
N PHE A 307 21.02 22.27 -7.65
CA PHE A 307 21.02 21.08 -8.50
C PHE A 307 21.58 19.83 -7.79
N SER A 308 21.35 19.75 -6.48
CA SER A 308 21.91 18.74 -5.59
C SER A 308 20.85 17.75 -5.09
N LEU A 309 21.28 16.50 -4.91
CA LEU A 309 20.47 15.41 -4.40
C LEU A 309 20.30 15.50 -2.88
N ARG A 310 21.38 15.81 -2.16
CA ARG A 310 21.36 16.08 -0.70
C ARG A 310 21.38 17.58 -0.46
N ILE A 311 20.39 18.05 0.28
CA ILE A 311 20.28 19.42 0.75
C ILE A 311 20.68 19.52 2.23
N PRO A 312 21.21 20.67 2.70
CA PRO A 312 21.41 20.91 4.12
C PRO A 312 20.08 20.95 4.88
N ASN A 313 20.03 20.35 6.06
CA ASN A 313 18.87 20.46 6.96
C ASN A 313 18.76 21.87 7.54
N GLY A 314 17.52 22.30 7.81
CA GLY A 314 17.26 23.54 8.53
C GLY A 314 17.61 23.47 10.01
N HIS A 315 17.80 24.64 10.63
CA HIS A 315 17.93 24.76 12.08
C HIS A 315 16.53 24.76 12.75
N ILE A 316 15.96 23.58 12.92
CA ILE A 316 14.78 23.34 13.77
C ILE A 316 15.27 22.83 15.13
N GLU A 317 14.74 23.39 16.23
CA GLU A 317 15.07 22.94 17.58
C GLU A 317 14.54 21.51 17.81
N ASN A 318 15.41 20.63 18.29
CA ASN A 318 15.04 19.27 18.61
C ASN A 318 14.45 19.16 20.03
N LEU A 319 13.12 19.24 20.14
CA LEU A 319 12.39 19.10 21.41
C LEU A 319 12.47 17.68 22.02
N ASN A 320 13.02 16.70 21.29
CA ASN A 320 13.12 15.31 21.72
C ASN A 320 14.32 15.07 22.65
N SER A 321 14.11 15.28 23.95
CA SER A 321 15.14 14.99 24.95
C SER A 321 15.55 13.49 24.98
N LYS A 322 16.84 13.21 25.19
CA LYS A 322 17.38 11.83 25.23
C LYS A 322 16.72 10.95 26.30
N SER A 323 16.32 11.54 27.42
CA SER A 323 15.59 10.86 28.49
C SER A 323 14.21 10.42 28.01
N TYR A 324 13.48 11.29 27.32
CA TYR A 324 12.15 10.98 26.77
C TYR A 324 12.21 9.84 25.74
N ILE A 325 13.16 9.88 24.78
CA ILE A 325 13.40 8.77 23.84
C ILE A 325 13.66 7.46 24.60
N SER A 326 14.49 7.51 25.66
CA SER A 326 14.87 6.33 26.44
C SER A 326 13.67 5.73 27.17
N THR A 327 12.76 6.56 27.72
CA THR A 327 11.52 6.10 28.37
C THR A 327 10.61 5.36 27.40
N ILE A 328 10.30 5.95 26.24
CA ILE A 328 9.47 5.31 25.21
C ILE A 328 10.10 3.99 24.76
N LYS A 329 11.41 4.00 24.48
CA LYS A 329 12.13 2.79 24.09
C LYS A 329 12.05 1.68 25.14
N MET A 330 12.16 2.00 26.43
CA MET A 330 12.01 1.00 27.50
C MET A 330 10.59 0.41 27.52
N GLN A 331 9.56 1.24 27.38
CA GLN A 331 8.17 0.79 27.32
C GLN A 331 7.92 -0.14 26.11
N VAL A 332 8.38 0.24 24.92
CA VAL A 332 8.28 -0.59 23.70
C VAL A 332 9.02 -1.92 23.89
N LEU A 333 10.24 -1.89 24.44
CA LEU A 333 11.01 -3.12 24.69
C LEU A 333 10.37 -4.03 25.76
N GLU A 334 9.63 -3.49 26.72
CA GLU A 334 8.87 -4.28 27.69
C GLU A 334 7.63 -4.90 27.04
N ASN A 335 6.87 -4.14 26.25
CA ASN A 335 5.72 -4.65 25.49
C ASN A 335 6.14 -5.82 24.57
N LEU A 336 7.30 -5.72 23.91
CA LEU A 336 7.85 -6.79 23.08
C LEU A 336 8.18 -8.07 23.87
N ARG A 337 8.44 -8.02 25.18
CA ARG A 337 8.67 -9.24 26.00
C ARG A 337 7.41 -10.05 26.24
N CYS A 338 6.23 -9.43 26.15
CA CYS A 338 4.95 -10.11 26.31
C CYS A 338 4.58 -10.97 25.10
N ILE A 339 5.28 -10.82 23.97
CA ILE A 339 5.02 -11.56 22.74
C ILE A 339 5.74 -12.92 22.80
N GLN A 340 4.97 -13.98 23.05
CA GLN A 340 5.44 -15.36 22.94
C GLN A 340 5.24 -15.86 21.50
N HIS A 341 6.31 -16.28 20.84
CA HIS A 341 6.23 -16.88 19.51
C HIS A 341 5.98 -18.40 19.57
N ALA A 342 4.97 -18.89 18.86
CA ALA A 342 4.91 -20.30 18.47
C ALA A 342 5.91 -20.56 17.32
N PRO A 343 6.55 -21.75 17.25
CA PRO A 343 7.40 -22.09 16.11
C PRO A 343 6.57 -22.09 14.81
N ASN A 344 7.21 -21.74 13.69
CA ASN A 344 6.55 -21.69 12.39
C ASN A 344 5.90 -23.03 12.03
N VAL A 345 4.59 -23.10 12.10
CA VAL A 345 3.81 -24.16 11.46
C VAL A 345 3.90 -23.93 9.95
N GLN A 346 4.21 -24.99 9.21
CA GLN A 346 4.30 -24.93 7.76
C GLN A 346 2.89 -24.71 7.20
N MET A 347 2.64 -23.55 6.58
CA MET A 347 1.34 -23.22 6.01
C MET A 347 0.98 -24.26 4.94
N GLN A 348 -0.12 -24.98 5.16
CA GLN A 348 -0.82 -25.67 4.10
C GLN A 348 -1.67 -24.63 3.36
N GLU A 349 -1.78 -24.73 2.03
CA GLU A 349 -2.62 -23.82 1.26
C GLU A 349 -4.06 -23.91 1.80
N VAL A 350 -4.57 -22.77 2.28
CA VAL A 350 -5.98 -22.65 2.65
C VAL A 350 -6.76 -22.64 1.33
N PRO A 351 -7.66 -23.61 1.09
CA PRO A 351 -8.54 -23.55 -0.08
C PRO A 351 -9.32 -22.24 -0.02
N PRO A 352 -9.54 -21.54 -1.15
CA PRO A 352 -10.34 -20.33 -1.13
C PRO A 352 -11.73 -20.64 -0.55
N ASP A 353 -12.21 -19.82 0.38
CA ASP A 353 -13.52 -19.98 1.07
C ASP A 353 -14.75 -19.86 0.13
N PHE A 354 -14.52 -19.83 -1.18
CA PHE A 354 -15.52 -19.96 -2.24
C PHE A 354 -15.05 -20.99 -3.28
N TYR A 355 -15.18 -22.27 -2.93
CA TYR A 355 -15.55 -23.24 -3.95
C TYR A 355 -17.04 -23.02 -4.23
N ILE A 356 -17.35 -22.40 -5.36
CA ILE A 356 -18.66 -22.56 -6.00
C ILE A 356 -18.50 -23.85 -6.83
N PRO A 357 -19.01 -25.01 -6.38
CA PRO A 357 -19.10 -26.15 -7.27
C PRO A 357 -20.02 -25.77 -8.44
N ASP A 358 -19.65 -26.17 -9.66
CA ASP A 358 -20.57 -26.09 -10.79
C ASP A 358 -21.85 -26.85 -10.42
N PHE A 359 -22.99 -26.16 -10.49
CA PHE A 359 -24.26 -26.65 -9.98
C PHE A 359 -24.89 -27.59 -11.01
N ASP A 360 -24.47 -28.86 -10.96
CA ASP A 360 -24.96 -29.92 -11.84
C ASP A 360 -26.35 -30.39 -11.37
N GLU A 361 -27.42 -29.88 -12.02
CA GLU A 361 -28.80 -30.18 -11.64
C GLU A 361 -29.15 -31.67 -11.77
N ASP A 362 -28.48 -32.39 -12.68
CA ASP A 362 -28.69 -33.82 -12.95
C ASP A 362 -28.19 -34.74 -11.82
N ALA A 363 -27.48 -34.21 -10.82
CA ALA A 363 -26.85 -34.99 -9.75
C ALA A 363 -27.71 -35.13 -8.46
N GLN A 364 -28.88 -34.51 -8.37
CA GLN A 364 -29.66 -34.49 -7.12
C GLN A 364 -30.50 -35.77 -6.91
N ASN A 365 -30.35 -36.38 -5.73
CA ASN A 365 -31.15 -37.52 -5.30
C ASN A 365 -32.52 -37.03 -4.76
N PRO A 366 -33.67 -37.39 -5.37
CA PRO A 366 -34.98 -36.80 -5.04
C PRO A 366 -35.50 -37.12 -3.62
N ASP A 367 -34.87 -38.07 -2.91
CA ASP A 367 -35.22 -38.42 -1.51
C ASP A 367 -34.40 -37.63 -0.45
N GLU A 368 -33.41 -36.82 -0.84
CA GLU A 368 -32.65 -36.00 0.12
C GLU A 368 -33.31 -34.64 0.40
N ARG A 369 -33.44 -34.32 1.71
CA ARG A 369 -34.17 -33.13 2.16
C ARG A 369 -33.27 -31.90 2.11
N VAL A 370 -33.44 -31.10 1.07
CA VAL A 370 -32.73 -29.85 0.81
C VAL A 370 -32.90 -28.85 1.97
N ASP A 371 -31.81 -28.13 2.31
CA ASP A 371 -31.82 -27.11 3.36
C ASP A 371 -32.69 -25.89 3.02
N GLN A 372 -33.25 -25.27 4.06
CA GLN A 372 -34.19 -24.16 3.93
C GLN A 372 -33.56 -22.93 3.25
N HIS A 373 -32.26 -22.69 3.43
CA HIS A 373 -31.55 -21.59 2.76
C HIS A 373 -31.45 -21.77 1.23
N THR A 374 -31.49 -23.02 0.74
CA THR A 374 -31.51 -23.32 -0.69
C THR A 374 -32.93 -23.21 -1.26
N GLN A 375 -33.96 -23.61 -0.49
CA GLN A 375 -35.36 -23.39 -0.87
C GLN A 375 -35.69 -21.89 -1.00
N ASP A 376 -35.23 -21.06 -0.07
CA ASP A 376 -35.44 -19.60 -0.12
C ASP A 376 -34.78 -18.92 -1.34
N LYS A 377 -33.79 -19.56 -1.99
CA LYS A 377 -33.19 -19.09 -3.25
C LYS A 377 -33.95 -19.51 -4.50
N HIS A 378 -34.81 -20.53 -4.42
CA HIS A 378 -35.64 -21.01 -5.53
C HIS A 378 -36.99 -20.27 -5.66
N ILE A 379 -37.17 -19.14 -4.96
CA ILE A 379 -38.33 -18.26 -5.18
C ILE A 379 -38.16 -17.54 -6.51
N GLN A 380 -38.62 -18.18 -7.59
CA GLN A 380 -38.90 -17.51 -8.86
C GLN A 380 -39.87 -16.36 -8.60
N ARG A 381 -39.64 -15.23 -9.27
CA ARG A 381 -40.54 -14.09 -9.20
C ARG A 381 -41.66 -14.27 -10.22
N ASP A 382 -42.88 -13.88 -9.85
CA ASP A 382 -44.09 -14.05 -10.68
C ASP A 382 -44.08 -13.26 -12.02
N ASP A 383 -43.02 -12.50 -12.32
CA ASP A 383 -42.87 -11.66 -13.51
C ASP A 383 -41.98 -12.25 -14.63
N GLU A 384 -41.35 -13.42 -14.43
CA GLU A 384 -40.56 -14.10 -15.49
C GLU A 384 -41.40 -15.12 -16.28
N TYR A 385 -41.93 -14.68 -17.42
CA TYR A 385 -42.48 -15.58 -18.44
C TYR A 385 -41.36 -16.26 -19.24
N TYR A 386 -41.11 -17.55 -18.96
CA TYR A 386 -40.43 -18.45 -19.89
C TYR A 386 -41.37 -19.58 -20.31
N GLU A 387 -41.55 -19.75 -21.61
CA GLU A 387 -42.24 -20.89 -22.20
C GLU A 387 -41.31 -22.12 -22.09
N GLY A 388 -41.80 -23.20 -21.47
CA GLY A 388 -40.96 -24.34 -21.12
C GLY A 388 -40.73 -25.33 -22.26
N ASP A 389 -39.53 -25.93 -22.30
CA ASP A 389 -39.22 -27.08 -23.14
C ASP A 389 -40.06 -28.30 -22.72
N ASN A 390 -41.19 -28.51 -23.41
CA ASN A 390 -42.02 -29.70 -23.21
C ASN A 390 -42.80 -30.13 -24.46
N ASP A 391 -42.18 -29.98 -25.64
CA ASP A 391 -42.66 -30.61 -26.89
C ASP A 391 -42.08 -32.02 -27.00
N ASN A 392 -42.85 -32.99 -26.51
CA ASN A 392 -42.52 -34.42 -26.56
C ASN A 392 -43.63 -35.18 -27.30
N ASP A 393 -43.56 -35.22 -28.63
CA ASP A 393 -44.51 -35.97 -29.46
C ASP A 393 -43.81 -36.82 -30.54
N HIS A 394 -43.61 -38.08 -30.17
CA HIS A 394 -43.71 -39.31 -30.97
C HIS A 394 -43.15 -39.39 -32.41
N ASN A 395 -42.11 -40.21 -32.55
CA ASN A 395 -41.89 -41.02 -33.75
C ASN A 395 -43.10 -41.95 -33.99
N MET A 396 -43.70 -41.87 -35.17
CA MET A 396 -44.47 -42.97 -35.80
C MET A 396 -43.83 -43.30 -37.14
N ASP A 397 -43.49 -44.58 -37.35
CA ASP A 397 -43.29 -45.17 -38.67
C ASP A 397 -43.78 -46.63 -38.64
N ASP A 398 -44.19 -47.12 -39.82
CA ASP A 398 -44.64 -48.48 -40.18
C ASP A 398 -45.97 -49.00 -39.59
N VAL A 399 -47.08 -48.88 -40.36
CA VAL A 399 -47.57 -49.89 -41.35
C VAL A 399 -48.63 -49.27 -42.27
#